data_AF-A0A9W6D1N4-F1
#
_entry.id   AF-A0A9W6D1N4-F1
#
_cell.length_a   1.000
_cell.length_b   1.000
_cell.length_c   1.000
_cell.angle_alpha   90.00
_cell.angle_beta   90.00
_cell.angle_gamma   90.00
#
_symmetry.space_group_name_H-M   'P 1'
#
loop_
_entity.id
_entity.type
_entity.pdbx_description
1 polymer ?
#
loop_
_entity_poly.entity_id
_entity_poly.type
_entity_poly.pdbx_seq_one_letter_code
_entity_poly.pdbx_strand_id
1 'polypeptide(L)'
;MRKEEARHKGAGRKDKPVSKSSEGVREASTKVLEIVLKCDSYGSTEAVSSALGKIQYPQVEIRIINAGVGTITKSDLLMALTGSKLVLGFNTGIMPRLEGWIKDNGVEVRLYGVIYKLIEDVDRIVQSLISPGPVEKIMGKARVIALFKGGRRGIILGCEIIEGTLSVGSAFRLITAMGPVYTGKIESLQIEKKAIKEGKRGQQVGLKISNFDEAKIGDLVETYQLVDSRDIHAWSPRGRILTV
;
A
#
# COMPACT_ATOMS: atom_id res chain seq x y z
N MET A 1 -26.31 56.48 -51.57
CA MET A 1 -27.22 56.09 -50.46
C MET A 1 -26.47 55.01 -49.67
N ARG A 2 -25.68 55.33 -48.64
CA ARG A 2 -26.01 55.55 -47.21
C ARG A 2 -26.80 54.41 -46.55
N LYS A 3 -26.20 53.90 -45.45
CA LYS A 3 -26.69 53.20 -44.25
C LYS A 3 -26.33 51.70 -44.15
N GLU A 4 -25.84 51.14 -43.04
CA GLU A 4 -25.38 51.64 -41.73
C GLU A 4 -24.88 50.41 -40.90
N GLU A 5 -23.81 50.59 -40.10
CA GLU A 5 -23.52 50.01 -38.76
C GLU A 5 -23.55 48.48 -38.48
N ALA A 6 -22.82 47.89 -37.52
CA ALA A 6 -21.70 48.29 -36.65
C ALA A 6 -21.17 47.04 -35.91
N ARG A 7 -19.85 47.01 -35.72
CA ARG A 7 -19.06 46.54 -34.54
C ARG A 7 -19.62 45.44 -33.62
N HIS A 8 -18.78 44.43 -33.37
CA HIS A 8 -18.34 44.13 -31.99
C HIS A 8 -16.90 43.59 -31.94
N LYS A 9 -16.16 44.11 -30.94
CA LYS A 9 -14.73 43.89 -30.62
C LYS A 9 -14.54 42.58 -29.85
N GLY A 10 -13.33 42.01 -29.87
CA GLY A 10 -12.91 41.04 -28.87
C GLY A 10 -11.45 40.62 -29.00
N ALA A 11 -10.60 41.12 -28.10
CA ALA A 11 -9.15 40.92 -28.07
C ALA A 11 -8.76 39.47 -27.73
N GLY A 12 -7.81 38.92 -28.48
CA GLY A 12 -7.19 37.62 -28.18
C GLY A 12 -6.36 37.67 -26.90
N ARG A 13 -6.88 37.10 -25.81
CA ARG A 13 -6.12 36.75 -24.61
C ARG A 13 -5.24 35.53 -24.93
N LYS A 14 -3.93 35.68 -24.75
CA LYS A 14 -2.97 34.56 -24.75
C LYS A 14 -3.13 33.78 -23.45
N ASP A 15 -3.84 32.66 -23.50
CA ASP A 15 -3.85 31.72 -22.39
C ASP A 15 -2.56 30.87 -22.44
N LYS A 16 -1.69 31.11 -21.46
CA LYS A 16 -0.56 30.23 -21.15
C LYS A 16 -1.13 28.89 -20.65
N PRO A 17 -0.63 27.73 -21.11
CA PRO A 17 -1.02 26.46 -20.52
C PRO A 17 -0.52 26.42 -19.07
N VAL A 18 -1.47 26.34 -18.13
CA VAL A 18 -1.20 26.01 -16.73
C VAL A 18 -0.60 24.61 -16.71
N SER A 19 0.69 24.52 -16.39
CA SER A 19 1.35 23.26 -16.10
C SER A 19 0.69 22.66 -14.87
N LYS A 20 -0.19 21.67 -15.09
CA LYS A 20 -0.63 20.74 -14.04
C LYS A 20 0.61 19.97 -13.58
N SER A 21 1.22 20.41 -12.48
CA SER A 21 2.10 19.59 -11.67
C SER A 21 1.27 18.43 -11.13
N SER A 22 1.39 17.28 -11.79
CA SER A 22 0.90 16.00 -11.30
C SER A 22 1.79 15.55 -10.15
N GLU A 23 1.52 16.10 -8.96
CA GLU A 23 1.85 15.38 -7.74
C GLU A 23 0.99 14.11 -7.76
N GLY A 24 1.64 12.99 -8.09
CA GLY A 24 1.04 11.67 -8.09
C GLY A 24 0.66 11.28 -6.67
N VAL A 25 -0.50 11.77 -6.21
CA VAL A 25 -1.31 11.01 -5.27
C VAL A 25 -1.64 9.73 -6.02
N ARG A 26 -0.93 8.65 -5.70
CA ARG A 26 -1.41 7.32 -6.03
C ARG A 26 -2.72 7.18 -5.27
N GLU A 27 -3.84 7.51 -5.94
CA GLU A 27 -5.15 7.05 -5.49
C GLU A 27 -4.98 5.55 -5.24
N ALA A 28 -5.09 5.14 -3.98
CA ALA A 28 -5.06 3.74 -3.64
C ALA A 28 -6.27 3.14 -4.36
N SER A 29 -6.04 2.46 -5.48
CA SER A 29 -7.09 1.78 -6.22
C SER A 29 -7.72 0.78 -5.26
N THR A 30 -8.97 1.03 -4.85
CA THR A 30 -9.73 0.12 -4.01
C THR A 30 -9.78 -1.24 -4.70
N LYS A 31 -9.25 -2.28 -4.07
CA LYS A 31 -9.38 -3.64 -4.59
C LYS A 31 -10.82 -4.11 -4.36
N VAL A 32 -11.37 -4.89 -5.28
CA VAL A 32 -12.72 -5.45 -5.12
C VAL A 32 -12.61 -6.96 -4.98
N LEU A 33 -13.19 -7.51 -3.91
CA LEU A 33 -13.37 -8.94 -3.70
C LEU A 33 -14.80 -9.31 -4.11
N GLU A 34 -14.93 -9.94 -5.28
CA GLU A 34 -16.22 -10.37 -5.84
C GLU A 34 -16.56 -11.79 -5.43
N ILE A 35 -17.78 -11.97 -4.92
CA ILE A 35 -18.25 -13.21 -4.31
C ILE A 35 -19.56 -13.66 -4.95
N VAL A 36 -19.63 -14.94 -5.32
CA VAL A 36 -20.91 -15.63 -5.55
C VAL A 36 -21.29 -16.38 -4.27
N LEU A 37 -22.50 -16.14 -3.76
CA LEU A 37 -23.01 -16.74 -2.52
C LEU A 37 -24.18 -17.69 -2.81
N LYS A 38 -24.08 -18.91 -2.29
CA LYS A 38 -25.16 -19.90 -2.32
C LYS A 38 -25.50 -20.38 -0.92
N CYS A 39 -26.78 -20.41 -0.58
CA CYS A 39 -27.25 -20.85 0.74
C CYS A 39 -28.36 -21.90 0.63
N ASP A 40 -28.69 -22.56 1.74
CA ASP A 40 -29.82 -23.50 1.84
C ASP A 40 -31.20 -22.82 1.86
N SER A 41 -31.27 -21.59 2.37
CA SER A 41 -32.52 -20.84 2.52
C SER A 41 -32.36 -19.34 2.24
N TYR A 42 -33.47 -18.64 2.02
CA TYR A 42 -33.49 -17.20 1.84
C TYR A 42 -33.02 -16.46 3.10
N GLY A 43 -33.47 -16.89 4.29
CA GLY A 43 -33.03 -16.30 5.56
C GLY A 43 -31.52 -16.43 5.78
N SER A 44 -30.94 -17.58 5.43
CA SER A 44 -29.48 -17.76 5.42
C SER A 44 -28.78 -16.83 4.42
N THR A 45 -29.36 -16.64 3.24
CA THR A 45 -28.82 -15.75 2.20
C THR A 45 -28.75 -14.30 2.68
N GLU A 46 -29.83 -13.81 3.28
CA GLU A 46 -29.90 -12.46 3.85
C GLU A 46 -28.95 -12.29 5.03
N ALA A 47 -28.92 -13.25 5.96
CA ALA A 47 -28.08 -13.20 7.14
C ALA A 47 -26.58 -13.17 6.77
N VAL A 48 -26.14 -14.04 5.87
CA VAL A 48 -24.74 -14.07 5.41
C VAL A 48 -24.40 -12.80 4.63
N SER A 49 -25.28 -12.35 3.72
CA SER A 49 -25.04 -11.12 2.95
C SER A 49 -24.91 -9.88 3.84
N SER A 50 -25.80 -9.76 4.83
CA SER A 50 -25.75 -8.68 5.83
C SER A 50 -24.47 -8.74 6.65
N ALA A 51 -24.05 -9.93 7.07
CA ALA A 51 -22.83 -10.09 7.85
C ALA A 51 -21.57 -9.73 7.05
N LEU A 52 -21.49 -10.15 5.78
CA LEU A 52 -20.39 -9.78 4.89
C LEU A 52 -20.34 -8.27 4.65
N GLY A 53 -21.49 -7.60 4.49
CA GLY A 53 -21.56 -6.14 4.31
C GLY A 53 -21.10 -5.32 5.52
N LYS A 54 -21.00 -5.93 6.71
CA LYS A 54 -20.44 -5.28 7.91
C LYS A 54 -18.92 -5.28 7.94
N ILE A 55 -18.26 -6.11 7.13
CA ILE A 55 -16.81 -6.12 7.00
C ILE A 55 -16.42 -4.93 6.11
N GLN A 56 -15.74 -3.94 6.68
CA GLN A 56 -15.40 -2.71 5.97
C GLN A 56 -13.91 -2.40 6.11
N TYR A 57 -13.23 -2.30 4.97
CA TYR A 57 -11.84 -1.86 4.89
C TYR A 57 -11.72 -0.75 3.84
N PRO A 58 -11.04 0.37 4.13
CA PRO A 58 -10.89 1.47 3.18
C PRO A 58 -10.24 1.06 1.84
N GLN A 59 -9.38 0.05 1.87
CA GLN A 59 -8.58 -0.38 0.72
C GLN A 59 -9.21 -1.54 -0.08
N VAL A 60 -10.24 -2.20 0.46
CA VAL A 60 -10.87 -3.38 -0.17
C VAL A 60 -12.38 -3.33 -0.01
N GLU A 61 -13.09 -3.35 -1.14
CA GLU A 61 -14.55 -3.47 -1.21
C GLU A 61 -14.96 -4.94 -1.35
N ILE A 62 -15.90 -5.42 -0.54
CA ILE A 62 -16.53 -6.73 -0.73
C ILE A 62 -17.80 -6.54 -1.57
N ARG A 63 -17.92 -7.27 -2.68
CA ARG A 63 -19.08 -7.21 -3.56
C ARG A 63 -19.66 -8.59 -3.79
N ILE A 64 -20.92 -8.78 -3.40
CA ILE A 64 -21.66 -9.99 -3.72
C ILE A 64 -22.26 -9.80 -5.12
N ILE A 65 -21.71 -10.48 -6.12
CA ILE A 65 -22.15 -10.35 -7.52
C ILE A 65 -23.38 -11.21 -7.83
N ASN A 66 -23.59 -12.28 -7.06
CA ASN A 66 -24.80 -13.09 -7.11
C ASN A 66 -25.03 -13.76 -5.76
N ALA A 67 -26.28 -13.79 -5.30
CA ALA A 67 -26.69 -14.47 -4.07
C ALA A 67 -27.96 -15.28 -4.35
N GLY A 68 -28.01 -16.54 -3.94
CA GLY A 68 -29.21 -17.34 -4.16
C GLY A 68 -29.28 -18.65 -3.40
N VAL A 69 -30.44 -19.29 -3.48
CA VAL A 69 -30.74 -20.53 -2.75
C VAL A 69 -30.39 -21.77 -3.59
N GLY A 70 -29.99 -22.85 -2.93
CA GLY A 70 -29.72 -24.16 -3.52
C GLY A 70 -28.23 -24.47 -3.66
N THR A 71 -27.95 -25.64 -4.27
CA THR A 71 -26.58 -26.11 -4.52
C THR A 71 -25.84 -25.23 -5.52
N ILE A 72 -24.52 -25.16 -5.41
CA ILE A 72 -23.66 -24.45 -6.35
C ILE A 72 -23.70 -25.14 -7.72
N THR A 73 -24.03 -24.39 -8.75
CA THR A 73 -24.18 -24.86 -10.14
C THR A 73 -23.03 -24.40 -11.03
N LYS A 74 -22.94 -24.93 -12.25
CA LYS A 74 -21.97 -24.46 -13.25
C LYS A 74 -22.13 -22.98 -13.60
N SER A 75 -23.37 -22.46 -13.58
CA SER A 75 -23.63 -21.04 -13.84
C SER A 75 -22.99 -20.15 -12.78
N ASP A 76 -23.10 -20.54 -11.50
CA ASP A 76 -22.48 -19.84 -10.37
C ASP A 76 -20.95 -19.78 -10.52
N LEU A 77 -20.34 -20.90 -10.92
CA LEU A 77 -18.91 -20.98 -11.16
C LEU A 77 -18.46 -20.11 -12.34
N LEU A 78 -19.26 -20.02 -13.42
CA LEU A 78 -18.98 -19.16 -14.56
C LEU A 78 -19.03 -17.67 -14.19
N MET A 79 -20.01 -17.27 -13.37
CA MET A 79 -20.07 -15.89 -12.86
C MET A 79 -18.88 -15.56 -11.96
N ALA A 80 -18.46 -16.50 -11.11
CA ALA A 80 -17.27 -16.29 -10.28
C ALA A 80 -15.99 -16.15 -11.13
N LEU A 81 -15.91 -16.86 -12.26
CA LEU A 81 -14.75 -16.87 -13.14
C LEU A 81 -14.43 -15.48 -13.73
N THR A 82 -15.45 -14.66 -13.98
CA THR A 82 -15.30 -13.30 -14.50
C THR A 82 -14.86 -12.30 -13.44
N GLY A 83 -14.97 -12.66 -12.16
CA GLY A 83 -14.58 -11.83 -11.02
C GLY A 83 -13.37 -12.40 -10.27
N SER A 84 -13.43 -12.36 -8.94
CA SER A 84 -12.34 -12.84 -8.06
C SER A 84 -12.22 -14.37 -7.96
N LYS A 85 -13.01 -15.14 -8.72
CA LYS A 85 -13.03 -16.62 -8.72
C LYS A 85 -13.31 -17.25 -7.35
N LEU A 86 -14.15 -16.62 -6.53
CA LEU A 86 -14.55 -17.09 -5.21
C LEU A 86 -16.06 -17.38 -5.16
N VAL A 87 -16.40 -18.60 -4.72
CA VAL A 87 -17.78 -19.00 -4.42
C VAL A 87 -17.87 -19.45 -2.98
N LEU A 88 -18.82 -18.90 -2.23
CA LEU A 88 -19.12 -19.29 -0.86
C LEU A 88 -20.44 -20.07 -0.82
N GLY A 89 -20.43 -21.23 -0.20
CA GLY A 89 -21.61 -22.03 0.10
C GLY A 89 -21.88 -22.03 1.60
N PHE A 90 -23.06 -21.63 2.05
CA PHE A 90 -23.48 -21.76 3.45
C PHE A 90 -24.58 -22.81 3.58
N ASN A 91 -24.29 -23.86 4.35
CA ASN A 91 -25.18 -25.00 4.59
C ASN A 91 -25.67 -25.68 3.29
N THR A 92 -24.88 -25.57 2.21
CA THR A 92 -25.21 -26.08 0.88
C THR A 92 -24.06 -26.90 0.31
N GLY A 93 -24.33 -27.61 -0.79
CA GLY A 93 -23.36 -28.43 -1.49
C GLY A 93 -23.05 -27.92 -2.90
N ILE A 94 -22.25 -28.69 -3.62
CA ILE A 94 -21.90 -28.47 -5.03
C ILE A 94 -22.64 -29.52 -5.87
N MET A 95 -23.13 -29.12 -7.04
CA MET A 95 -23.76 -30.05 -7.97
C MET A 95 -22.72 -31.10 -8.45
N PRO A 96 -23.11 -32.37 -8.66
CA PRO A 96 -22.16 -33.43 -9.03
C PRO A 96 -21.37 -33.13 -10.31
N ARG A 97 -20.15 -33.67 -10.40
CA ARG A 97 -19.27 -33.61 -11.59
C ARG A 97 -18.77 -32.20 -11.92
N LEU A 98 -18.62 -31.34 -10.92
CA LEU A 98 -18.05 -29.99 -11.07
C LEU A 98 -16.63 -29.87 -10.52
N GLU A 99 -16.14 -30.86 -9.79
CA GLU A 99 -14.85 -30.85 -9.10
C GLU A 99 -13.68 -30.65 -10.08
N GLY A 100 -13.68 -31.38 -11.20
CA GLY A 100 -12.67 -31.23 -12.26
C GLY A 100 -12.72 -29.84 -12.89
N TRP A 101 -13.93 -29.35 -13.18
CA TRP A 101 -14.12 -28.03 -13.77
C TRP A 101 -13.61 -26.90 -12.85
N ILE A 102 -13.91 -26.99 -11.55
CA ILE A 102 -13.45 -26.04 -10.52
C ILE A 102 -11.92 -25.97 -10.52
N LYS A 103 -11.27 -27.13 -10.52
CA LYS A 103 -9.81 -27.25 -10.54
C LYS A 103 -9.20 -26.65 -11.81
N ASP A 104 -9.72 -27.03 -12.97
CA ASP A 104 -9.17 -26.63 -14.26
C ASP A 104 -9.31 -25.11 -14.52
N ASN A 105 -10.35 -24.48 -13.96
CA ASN A 105 -10.62 -23.04 -14.15
C ASN A 105 -10.09 -22.16 -13.01
N GLY A 106 -9.51 -22.77 -11.98
CA GLY A 106 -8.93 -22.06 -10.85
C GLY A 106 -9.96 -21.38 -9.95
N VAL A 107 -11.22 -21.83 -9.95
CA VAL A 107 -12.26 -21.28 -9.08
C VAL A 107 -12.12 -21.88 -7.68
N GLU A 108 -12.16 -21.04 -6.65
CA GLU A 108 -12.13 -21.49 -5.26
C GLU A 108 -13.55 -21.54 -4.70
N VAL A 109 -13.96 -22.72 -4.24
CA VAL A 109 -15.26 -22.93 -3.60
C VAL A 109 -15.02 -23.23 -2.13
N ARG A 110 -15.68 -22.48 -1.24
CA ARG A 110 -15.60 -22.70 0.20
C ARG A 110 -17.00 -22.96 0.77
N LEU A 111 -17.17 -24.11 1.41
CA LEU A 111 -18.43 -24.57 2.00
C LEU A 111 -18.34 -24.45 3.52
N TYR A 112 -19.37 -23.86 4.14
CA TYR A 112 -19.41 -23.58 5.57
C TYR A 112 -20.70 -24.11 6.19
N GLY A 113 -20.60 -24.68 7.39
CA GLY A 113 -21.76 -24.98 8.24
C GLY A 113 -22.02 -23.93 9.31
N VAL A 114 -21.06 -23.02 9.57
CA VAL A 114 -21.12 -22.05 10.67
C VAL A 114 -20.82 -20.65 10.14
N ILE A 115 -21.75 -19.71 10.35
CA ILE A 115 -21.68 -18.37 9.77
C ILE A 115 -20.46 -17.58 10.27
N TYR A 116 -20.09 -17.72 11.55
CA TYR A 116 -18.93 -17.04 12.12
C TYR A 116 -17.61 -17.46 11.46
N LYS A 117 -17.47 -18.76 11.12
CA LYS A 117 -16.30 -19.26 10.40
C LYS A 117 -16.21 -18.66 9.00
N LEU A 118 -17.34 -18.53 8.31
CA LEU A 118 -17.41 -17.88 7.00
C LEU A 118 -16.94 -16.43 7.09
N ILE A 119 -17.47 -15.66 8.05
CA ILE A 119 -17.13 -14.25 8.25
C ILE A 119 -15.64 -14.09 8.57
N GLU A 120 -15.13 -14.86 9.53
CA GLU A 120 -13.70 -14.82 9.92
C GLU A 120 -12.79 -15.14 8.74
N ASP A 121 -13.18 -16.13 7.93
CA ASP A 121 -12.37 -16.56 6.81
C ASP A 121 -12.37 -15.55 5.66
N VAL A 122 -13.51 -14.91 5.37
CA VAL A 122 -13.57 -13.79 4.41
C VAL A 122 -12.80 -12.58 4.93
N ASP A 123 -12.89 -12.27 6.22
CA ASP A 123 -12.12 -11.19 6.83
C ASP A 123 -10.61 -11.42 6.65
N ARG A 124 -10.11 -12.64 6.88
CA ARG A 124 -8.71 -13.01 6.60
C ARG A 124 -8.34 -12.87 5.12
N ILE A 125 -9.23 -13.27 4.20
CA ILE A 125 -9.00 -13.07 2.76
C ILE A 125 -8.83 -11.57 2.48
N VAL A 126 -9.74 -10.73 2.97
CA VAL A 126 -9.69 -9.28 2.77
C VAL A 126 -8.42 -8.68 3.35
N GLN A 127 -8.05 -9.03 4.58
CA GLN A 127 -6.80 -8.57 5.21
C GLN A 127 -5.58 -8.95 4.37
N SER A 128 -5.55 -10.16 3.79
CA SER A 128 -4.45 -10.58 2.91
C SER A 128 -4.39 -9.82 1.58
N LEU A 129 -5.51 -9.23 1.15
CA LEU A 129 -5.58 -8.39 -0.05
C LEU A 129 -5.12 -6.95 0.23
N ILE A 130 -5.11 -6.51 1.49
CA ILE A 130 -4.55 -5.23 1.88
C ILE A 130 -3.04 -5.32 1.72
N SER A 131 -2.46 -4.50 0.84
CA SER A 131 -1.01 -4.42 0.73
C SER A 131 -0.49 -3.86 2.05
N PRO A 132 0.31 -4.60 2.84
CA PRO A 132 0.96 -4.01 4.00
C PRO A 132 1.77 -2.83 3.46
N GLY A 133 1.55 -1.65 4.04
CA GLY A 133 2.26 -0.44 3.65
C GLY A 133 3.78 -0.67 3.75
N PRO A 134 4.60 0.18 3.09
CA PRO A 134 6.04 0.03 3.17
C PRO A 134 6.50 0.07 4.64
N VAL A 135 7.24 -0.96 5.06
CA VAL A 135 7.82 -1.06 6.39
C VAL A 135 9.18 -0.37 6.37
N GLU A 136 9.44 0.49 7.37
CA GLU A 136 10.76 1.09 7.54
C GLU A 136 11.74 0.04 8.07
N LYS A 137 12.75 -0.29 7.26
CA LYS A 137 13.93 -1.03 7.71
C LYS A 137 15.03 -0.04 8.05
N ILE A 138 15.48 -0.04 9.30
CA ILE A 138 16.62 0.79 9.71
C ILE A 138 17.90 0.18 9.12
N MET A 139 18.68 1.01 8.44
CA MET A 139 19.90 0.61 7.73
C MET A 139 21.16 0.99 8.52
N GLY A 140 21.08 2.02 9.35
CA GLY A 140 22.18 2.45 10.20
C GLY A 140 21.80 3.58 11.13
N LYS A 141 22.61 3.74 12.17
CA LYS A 141 22.51 4.82 13.15
C LYS A 141 23.89 5.41 13.37
N ALA A 142 23.94 6.74 13.46
CA ALA A 142 25.14 7.47 13.81
C ALA A 142 24.83 8.53 14.87
N ARG A 143 25.76 8.75 15.78
CA ARG A 143 25.66 9.79 16.81
C ARG A 143 26.41 11.03 16.36
N VAL A 144 25.79 12.19 16.48
CA VAL A 144 26.44 13.47 16.22
C VAL A 144 27.46 13.74 17.32
N ILE A 145 28.73 13.85 16.96
CA ILE A 145 29.86 14.11 17.88
C ILE A 145 30.48 15.50 17.66
N ALA A 146 30.26 16.11 16.49
CA ALA A 146 30.75 17.45 16.15
C ALA A 146 29.81 18.15 15.17
N LEU A 147 29.85 19.48 15.16
CA LEU A 147 29.06 20.32 14.27
C LEU A 147 29.98 21.34 13.58
N PHE A 148 29.87 21.46 12.26
CA PHE A 148 30.64 22.43 11.48
C PHE A 148 29.71 23.29 10.61
N LYS A 149 30.11 24.53 10.33
CA LYS A 149 29.35 25.41 9.43
C LYS A 149 29.45 24.91 7.99
N GLY A 150 28.32 24.58 7.38
CA GLY A 150 28.19 24.04 6.02
C GLY A 150 27.97 25.09 4.92
N GLY A 151 28.50 26.30 5.09
CA GLY A 151 28.30 27.45 4.20
C GLY A 151 27.19 28.40 4.65
N ARG A 152 26.53 29.11 3.72
CA ARG A 152 25.52 30.14 4.03
C ARG A 152 24.17 29.61 4.55
N ARG A 153 23.79 28.36 4.23
CA ARG A 153 22.49 27.76 4.61
C ARG A 153 22.58 26.25 4.85
N GLY A 154 23.46 25.82 5.74
CA GLY A 154 23.55 24.42 6.12
C GLY A 154 24.58 24.15 7.21
N ILE A 155 24.46 22.96 7.80
CA ILE A 155 25.35 22.45 8.84
C ILE A 155 25.97 21.14 8.35
N ILE A 156 27.21 20.88 8.74
CA ILE A 156 27.85 19.58 8.55
C ILE A 156 27.87 18.90 9.92
N LEU A 157 27.20 17.76 10.01
CA LEU A 157 27.22 16.90 11.18
C LEU A 157 28.45 15.99 11.07
N GLY A 158 29.38 16.09 12.03
CA GLY A 158 30.38 15.07 12.26
C GLY A 158 29.75 13.97 13.09
N CYS A 159 29.59 12.79 12.51
CA CYS A 159 28.88 11.68 13.12
C CYS A 159 29.77 10.45 13.27
N GLU A 160 29.65 9.73 14.38
CA GLU A 160 30.21 8.39 14.56
C GLU A 160 29.13 7.34 14.32
N ILE A 161 29.38 6.39 13.41
CA ILE A 161 28.40 5.35 13.09
C ILE A 161 28.42 4.29 14.20
N ILE A 162 27.32 4.15 14.91
CA ILE A 162 27.17 3.24 16.05
C ILE A 162 26.56 1.89 15.67
N GLU A 163 25.75 1.86 14.61
CA GLU A 163 25.04 0.68 14.12
C GLU A 163 24.89 0.73 12.59
N GLY A 164 25.01 -0.42 11.92
CA GLY A 164 24.75 -0.54 10.49
C GLY A 164 25.65 0.35 9.60
N THR A 165 25.04 0.95 8.58
CA THR A 165 25.73 1.73 7.55
C THR A 165 24.97 3.01 7.17
N LEU A 166 25.71 4.06 6.83
CA LEU A 166 25.18 5.27 6.21
C LEU A 166 25.64 5.30 4.76
N SER A 167 24.71 5.36 3.81
CA SER A 167 25.03 5.40 2.37
C SER A 167 24.49 6.65 1.71
N VAL A 168 25.22 7.16 0.72
CA VAL A 168 24.74 8.26 -0.14
C VAL A 168 23.47 7.79 -0.87
N GLY A 169 22.44 8.64 -0.87
CA GLY A 169 21.11 8.35 -1.43
C GLY A 169 20.11 7.75 -0.45
N SER A 170 20.56 7.24 0.72
CA SER A 170 19.65 6.74 1.75
C SER A 170 18.76 7.86 2.31
N ALA A 171 17.49 7.53 2.56
CA ALA A 171 16.63 8.38 3.38
C ALA A 171 17.14 8.35 4.83
N PHE A 172 17.12 9.50 5.49
CA PHE A 172 17.54 9.62 6.87
C PHE A 172 16.63 10.57 7.64
N ARG A 173 16.69 10.46 8.97
CA ARG A 173 16.12 11.43 9.90
C ARG A 173 17.13 11.81 10.98
N LEU A 174 17.05 13.05 11.45
CA LEU A 174 17.74 13.52 12.64
C LEU A 174 16.77 13.44 13.82
N ILE A 175 17.21 12.82 14.90
CA ILE A 175 16.42 12.53 16.10
C ILE A 175 17.13 13.18 17.28
N THR A 176 16.41 14.05 17.97
CA THR A 176 16.85 14.69 19.21
C THR A 176 16.21 13.98 20.41
N ALA A 177 16.52 14.44 21.63
CA ALA A 177 15.81 14.00 22.84
C ALA A 177 14.28 14.22 22.79
N MET A 178 13.79 15.15 21.95
CA MET A 178 12.36 15.44 21.78
C MET A 178 11.72 14.66 20.61
N GLY A 179 12.50 13.82 19.91
CA GLY A 179 12.04 13.05 18.74
C GLY A 179 12.63 13.54 17.41
N PRO A 180 12.08 13.06 16.27
CA PRO A 180 12.56 13.42 14.94
C PRO A 180 12.31 14.90 14.62
N VAL A 181 13.36 15.60 14.19
CA VAL A 181 13.31 17.05 13.89
C VAL A 181 13.61 17.39 12.43
N TYR A 182 14.20 16.44 11.68
CA TYR A 182 14.54 16.62 10.28
C TYR A 182 14.44 15.30 9.52
N THR A 183 14.01 15.35 8.26
CA THR A 183 14.04 14.22 7.33
C THR A 183 14.64 14.66 6.00
N GLY A 184 15.45 13.81 5.38
CA GLY A 184 16.04 14.11 4.08
C GLY A 184 16.66 12.90 3.42
N LYS A 185 17.44 13.14 2.36
CA LYS A 185 18.30 12.14 1.74
C LYS A 185 19.76 12.52 1.94
N ILE A 186 20.62 11.53 2.15
CA ILE A 186 22.06 11.76 2.25
C ILE A 186 22.59 12.13 0.88
N GLU A 187 22.89 13.41 0.65
CA GLU A 187 23.44 13.90 -0.63
C GLU A 187 24.94 13.62 -0.74
N SER A 188 25.66 13.64 0.38
CA SER A 188 27.10 13.39 0.41
C SER A 188 27.54 12.87 1.78
N LEU A 189 28.57 12.02 1.75
CA LEU A 189 29.30 11.56 2.93
C LEU A 189 30.78 11.78 2.70
N GLN A 190 31.48 12.22 3.74
CA GLN A 190 32.92 12.48 3.68
C GLN A 190 33.61 11.90 4.91
N ILE A 191 34.80 11.34 4.73
CA ILE A 191 35.74 11.11 5.84
C ILE A 191 36.82 12.18 5.68
N GLU A 192 36.93 13.05 6.68
CA GLU A 192 37.75 14.25 6.62
C GLU A 192 37.38 15.13 5.41
N LYS A 193 38.16 15.07 4.33
CA LYS A 193 37.92 15.80 3.06
C LYS A 193 37.66 14.89 1.87
N LYS A 194 37.64 13.57 2.08
CA LYS A 194 37.48 12.59 1.00
C LYS A 194 36.03 12.11 0.93
N ALA A 195 35.41 12.27 -0.25
CA ALA A 195 34.07 11.75 -0.50
C ALA A 195 34.06 10.22 -0.49
N ILE A 196 33.04 9.65 0.17
CA ILE A 196 32.80 8.21 0.25
C ILE A 196 31.34 7.92 -0.11
N LYS A 197 31.08 6.70 -0.59
CA LYS A 197 29.72 6.26 -0.92
C LYS A 197 28.98 5.70 0.29
N GLU A 198 29.72 5.11 1.22
CA GLU A 198 29.19 4.38 2.36
C GLU A 198 30.15 4.48 3.54
N GLY A 199 29.61 4.78 4.72
CA GLY A 199 30.29 4.66 6.00
C GLY A 199 29.73 3.48 6.80
N LYS A 200 30.60 2.81 7.56
CA LYS A 200 30.29 1.62 8.37
C LYS A 200 30.48 1.89 9.85
N ARG A 201 29.91 1.02 10.69
CA ARG A 201 30.08 1.04 12.15
C ARG A 201 31.53 1.30 12.57
N GLY A 202 31.71 2.23 13.51
CA GLY A 202 33.01 2.66 14.04
C GLY A 202 33.69 3.75 13.21
N GLN A 203 33.20 4.09 12.01
CA GLN A 203 33.74 5.19 11.21
C GLN A 203 33.12 6.52 11.60
N GLN A 204 33.94 7.57 11.52
CA GLN A 204 33.49 8.95 11.65
C GLN A 204 33.30 9.56 10.26
N VAL A 205 32.11 10.10 10.00
CA VAL A 205 31.71 10.66 8.71
C VAL A 205 31.11 12.05 8.88
N GLY A 206 31.38 12.93 7.93
CA GLY A 206 30.71 14.20 7.75
C GLY A 206 29.47 14.03 6.87
N LEU A 207 28.30 14.44 7.39
CA LEU A 207 27.03 14.52 6.67
C LEU A 207 26.61 15.98 6.57
N LYS A 208 26.44 16.49 5.35
CA LYS A 208 25.92 17.84 5.12
C LYS A 208 24.39 17.83 5.12
N ILE A 209 23.80 18.75 5.89
CA ILE A 209 22.36 19.03 5.88
C ILE A 209 22.15 20.48 5.44
N SER A 210 21.23 20.68 4.50
CA SER A 210 20.87 22.00 3.96
C SER A 210 19.60 22.52 4.63
N ASN A 211 19.49 23.84 4.80
CA ASN A 211 18.33 24.53 5.37
C ASN A 211 17.91 24.02 6.76
N PHE A 212 18.87 23.57 7.57
CA PHE A 212 18.65 23.15 8.96
C PHE A 212 19.92 23.43 9.77
N ASP A 213 19.76 23.98 10.98
CA ASP A 213 20.87 24.39 11.86
C ASP A 213 20.63 24.08 13.35
N GLU A 214 19.50 23.48 13.72
CA GLU A 214 19.12 23.19 15.12
C GLU A 214 19.70 21.87 15.68
N ALA A 215 20.64 21.23 14.97
CA ALA A 215 21.26 19.99 15.43
C ALA A 215 22.19 20.22 16.64
N LYS A 216 22.27 19.23 17.52
CA LYS A 216 23.10 19.24 18.73
C LYS A 216 24.01 18.02 18.79
N ILE A 217 25.14 18.17 19.49
CA ILE A 217 25.99 17.04 19.85
C ILE A 217 25.17 16.08 20.72
N GLY A 218 25.23 14.79 20.39
CA GLY A 218 24.44 13.74 21.05
C GLY A 218 23.19 13.32 20.28
N ASP A 219 22.72 14.12 19.31
CA ASP A 219 21.60 13.75 18.45
C ASP A 219 21.94 12.51 17.61
N LEU A 220 20.91 11.82 17.13
CA LEU A 220 21.04 10.61 16.33
C LEU A 220 20.62 10.85 14.88
N VAL A 221 21.46 10.42 13.96
CA VAL A 221 21.12 10.27 12.54
C VAL A 221 20.74 8.81 12.31
N GLU A 222 19.53 8.57 11.84
CA GLU A 222 19.04 7.23 11.50
C GLU A 222 18.74 7.14 10.01
N THR A 223 19.35 6.19 9.31
CA THR A 223 19.02 5.89 7.91
C THR A 223 18.01 4.77 7.85
N TYR A 224 17.04 4.90 6.96
CA TYR A 224 16.00 3.90 6.76
C TYR A 224 15.72 3.68 5.28
N GLN A 225 15.24 2.49 4.98
CA GLN A 225 14.73 2.12 3.67
C GLN A 225 13.28 1.68 3.82
N LEU A 226 12.42 2.21 2.96
CA LEU A 226 11.07 1.70 2.79
C LEU A 226 11.18 0.36 2.06
N VAL A 227 10.99 -0.72 2.80
CA VAL A 227 10.89 -2.06 2.24
C VAL A 227 9.42 -2.31 2.01
N ASP A 228 9.07 -2.53 0.74
CA ASP A 228 7.77 -3.04 0.38
C ASP A 228 7.64 -4.43 1.01
N SER A 229 6.77 -4.59 2.00
CA SER A 229 6.45 -5.88 2.61
C SER A 229 5.63 -6.74 1.66
N ARG A 230 6.13 -6.93 0.43
CA ARG A 230 5.75 -8.06 -0.39
C ARG A 230 6.45 -9.26 0.22
N ASP A 231 5.75 -9.94 1.13
CA ASP A 231 5.83 -11.40 1.35
C ASP A 231 5.10 -11.80 2.64
N ILE A 232 3.81 -11.49 2.72
CA ILE A 232 2.88 -12.25 3.57
C ILE A 232 1.73 -12.66 2.66
N HIS A 233 1.44 -13.96 2.63
CA HIS A 233 0.60 -14.67 1.67
C HIS A 233 -0.72 -13.97 1.31
N ALA A 234 -0.71 -13.12 0.27
CA ALA A 234 -1.94 -12.62 -0.33
C ALA A 234 -2.75 -13.82 -0.82
N TRP A 235 -4.02 -13.90 -0.40
CA TRP A 235 -4.92 -14.95 -0.87
C TRP A 235 -5.01 -14.91 -2.40
N SER A 236 -4.98 -16.10 -2.99
CA SER A 236 -5.16 -16.30 -4.43
C SER A 236 -6.00 -17.56 -4.63
N PRO A 237 -7.05 -17.53 -5.47
CA PRO A 237 -7.92 -18.68 -5.70
C PRO A 237 -7.14 -19.79 -6.42
N ARG A 238 -7.21 -21.03 -5.89
CA ARG A 238 -6.40 -22.17 -6.39
C ARG A 238 -7.18 -23.36 -6.98
N GLY A 239 -8.39 -23.17 -7.49
CA GLY A 239 -9.11 -24.29 -8.13
C GLY A 239 -9.41 -25.42 -7.15
N ARG A 240 -9.89 -25.09 -5.95
CA ARG A 240 -10.05 -26.05 -4.84
C ARG A 240 -11.39 -25.90 -4.16
N ILE A 241 -11.84 -27.01 -3.58
CA ILE A 241 -13.02 -27.06 -2.73
C ILE A 241 -12.53 -27.20 -1.29
N LEU A 242 -12.97 -26.28 -0.42
CA LEU A 242 -12.69 -26.31 1.01
C LEU A 242 -14.01 -26.50 1.75
N THR A 243 -14.03 -27.36 2.77
CA THR A 243 -15.15 -27.52 3.69
C THR A 243 -14.68 -27.13 5.08
N VAL A 244 -15.36 -26.18 5.71
CA VAL A 244 -14.89 -25.42 6.89
C VAL A 244 -15.92 -25.43 8.02
#